data_AF-A0A7M3ZRB0-F1
#
_entry.id   AF-A0A7M3ZRB0-F1
#
_cell.length_a   1.000
_cell.length_b   1.000
_cell.length_c   1.000
_cell.angle_alpha   90.00
_cell.angle_beta   90.00
_cell.angle_gamma   90.00
#
_symmetry.space_group_name_H-M   'P 1'
#
loop_
_entity.id
_entity.type
_entity.pdbx_description
1 polymer ?
#
loop_
_entity_poly.entity_id
_entity_poly.type
_entity_poly.pdbx_seq_one_letter_code
_entity_poly.pdbx_strand_id
1 'polypeptide(L)'
;MVTWADADAAVEAERAARIKRVENATLATALLLLSCAVWLAWPSVRGLLNGDGVVLAAFGAPLLLIIWGIFVQDLALDDGVARSRVASATTVAWPPLLCLGALGLSGVSAQTAGSVLILAVGVACRQLSHRTMRGHFGVLRYRAILTGIGSLSAVALASTQSDGLGTTSGLLAVVVCVLALGDTMHSWTVGDDQKAERKRFKKRLDLLEVRLLELKAQGAAVAQAASL
;
A
#
# COMPACT_ATOMS: atom_id res chain seq x y z
N MET A 1 -10.69 -18.42 39.79
CA MET A 1 -10.20 -18.70 38.43
C MET A 1 -11.23 -18.42 37.32
N VAL A 2 -12.42 -17.88 37.63
CA VAL A 2 -13.51 -17.68 36.64
C VAL A 2 -13.46 -16.29 35.96
N THR A 3 -12.90 -15.28 36.62
CA THR A 3 -12.92 -13.87 36.13
C THR A 3 -12.07 -13.60 34.89
N TRP A 4 -11.07 -14.44 34.61
CA TRP A 4 -10.18 -14.27 33.45
C TRP A 4 -10.79 -14.88 32.18
N ALA A 5 -11.52 -16.00 32.31
CA ALA A 5 -12.22 -16.63 31.20
C ALA A 5 -13.34 -15.74 30.65
N ASP A 6 -14.04 -15.01 31.52
CA ASP A 6 -15.08 -14.06 31.11
C ASP A 6 -14.50 -12.82 30.40
N ALA A 7 -13.30 -12.38 30.80
CA ALA A 7 -12.61 -11.25 30.17
C ALA A 7 -12.11 -11.60 28.76
N ASP A 8 -11.50 -12.78 28.60
CA ASP A 8 -11.03 -13.26 27.29
C ASP A 8 -12.21 -13.46 26.33
N ALA A 9 -13.31 -14.08 26.82
CA ALA A 9 -14.53 -14.26 26.04
C ALA A 9 -15.17 -12.92 25.62
N ALA A 10 -15.17 -11.91 26.50
CA ALA A 10 -15.67 -10.57 26.17
C ALA A 10 -14.82 -9.87 25.10
N VAL A 11 -13.48 -10.02 25.17
CA VAL A 11 -12.56 -9.47 24.16
C VAL A 11 -12.75 -10.15 22.81
N GLU A 12 -12.91 -11.47 22.79
CA GLU A 12 -13.19 -12.23 21.57
C GLU A 12 -14.53 -11.83 20.94
N ALA A 13 -15.57 -11.65 21.75
CA ALA A 13 -16.89 -11.20 21.27
C ALA A 13 -16.82 -9.79 20.66
N GLU A 14 -16.13 -8.85 21.30
CA GLU A 14 -15.92 -7.50 20.75
C GLU A 14 -15.09 -7.53 19.46
N ARG A 15 -14.07 -8.39 19.39
CA ARG A 15 -13.26 -8.56 18.17
C ARG A 15 -14.12 -9.09 17.02
N ALA A 16 -14.94 -10.11 17.28
CA ALA A 16 -15.86 -10.66 16.28
C ALA A 16 -16.90 -9.63 15.82
N ALA A 17 -17.46 -8.84 16.75
CA ALA A 17 -18.40 -7.77 16.41
C ALA A 17 -17.76 -6.65 15.55
N ARG A 18 -16.48 -6.33 15.79
CA ARG A 18 -15.73 -5.38 14.95
C ARG A 18 -15.47 -5.92 13.55
N ILE A 19 -15.00 -7.15 13.45
CA ILE A 19 -14.76 -7.82 12.16
C ILE A 19 -16.06 -7.86 11.34
N LYS A 20 -17.17 -8.29 11.95
CA LYS A 20 -18.47 -8.35 11.28
C LYS A 20 -18.97 -6.99 10.79
N ARG A 21 -18.71 -5.90 11.54
CA ARG A 21 -19.06 -4.53 11.09
C ARG A 21 -18.25 -4.12 9.86
N VAL A 22 -16.96 -4.45 9.84
CA VAL A 22 -16.09 -4.20 8.68
C VAL A 22 -16.56 -5.02 7.48
N GLU A 23 -16.84 -6.32 7.66
CA GLU A 23 -17.35 -7.21 6.60
C GLU A 23 -18.69 -6.72 6.02
N ASN A 24 -19.62 -6.29 6.87
CA ASN A 24 -20.92 -5.77 6.39
C ASN A 24 -20.74 -4.47 5.60
N ALA A 25 -19.88 -3.56 6.09
CA ALA A 25 -19.59 -2.31 5.38
C ALA A 25 -18.94 -2.60 4.02
N THR A 26 -18.05 -3.58 3.94
CA THR A 26 -17.32 -3.89 2.71
C THR A 26 -18.20 -4.58 1.69
N LEU A 27 -19.05 -5.50 2.14
CA LEU A 27 -20.08 -6.12 1.30
C LEU A 27 -21.01 -5.04 0.74
N ALA A 28 -21.48 -4.11 1.57
CA ALA A 28 -22.30 -2.99 1.11
C ALA A 28 -21.57 -2.12 0.07
N THR A 29 -20.30 -1.77 0.31
CA THR A 29 -19.50 -1.02 -0.68
C THR A 29 -19.28 -1.79 -1.98
N ALA A 30 -19.08 -3.11 -1.92
CA ALA A 30 -18.90 -3.94 -3.10
C ALA A 30 -20.17 -4.03 -3.94
N LEU A 31 -21.34 -4.18 -3.29
CA LEU A 31 -22.64 -4.16 -3.98
C LEU A 31 -22.92 -2.82 -4.63
N LEU A 32 -22.57 -1.71 -3.95
CA LEU A 32 -22.70 -0.37 -4.51
C LEU A 32 -21.78 -0.18 -5.73
N LEU A 33 -20.53 -0.60 -5.66
CA LEU A 33 -19.59 -0.52 -6.79
C LEU A 33 -20.04 -1.38 -7.97
N LEU A 34 -20.56 -2.58 -7.71
CA LEU A 34 -21.11 -3.46 -8.75
C LEU A 34 -22.34 -2.80 -9.40
N SER A 35 -23.21 -2.19 -8.61
CA SER A 35 -24.38 -1.46 -9.12
C SER A 35 -23.96 -0.28 -10.00
N CYS A 36 -22.95 0.49 -9.60
CA CYS A 36 -22.40 1.57 -10.41
C CYS A 36 -21.73 1.06 -11.70
N ALA A 37 -21.00 -0.05 -11.64
CA ALA A 37 -20.37 -0.65 -12.82
C ALA A 37 -21.42 -1.13 -13.84
N VAL A 38 -22.49 -1.78 -13.37
CA VAL A 38 -23.63 -2.20 -14.21
C VAL A 38 -24.32 -0.98 -14.82
N TRP A 39 -24.53 0.08 -14.03
CA TRP A 39 -25.12 1.32 -14.52
C TRP A 39 -24.29 1.96 -15.65
N LEU A 40 -22.97 2.01 -15.50
CA LEU A 40 -22.06 2.51 -16.53
C LEU A 40 -22.01 1.62 -17.78
N ALA A 41 -22.14 0.31 -17.63
CA ALA A 41 -22.15 -0.65 -18.74
C ALA A 41 -23.52 -0.73 -19.46
N TRP A 42 -24.59 -0.26 -18.82
CA TRP A 42 -25.96 -0.33 -19.31
C TRP A 42 -26.18 0.16 -20.76
N PRO A 43 -25.68 1.34 -21.19
CA PRO A 43 -25.88 1.79 -22.57
C PRO A 43 -25.29 0.82 -23.60
N SER A 44 -24.13 0.23 -23.32
CA SER A 44 -23.48 -0.74 -24.20
C SER A 44 -24.21 -2.08 -24.24
N VAL A 45 -24.74 -2.54 -23.10
CA VAL A 45 -25.58 -3.74 -23.01
C VAL A 45 -26.89 -3.55 -23.78
N ARG A 46 -27.51 -2.37 -23.66
CA ARG A 46 -28.73 -2.03 -24.42
C ARG A 46 -28.48 -2.00 -25.93
N GLY A 47 -27.34 -1.46 -26.37
CA GLY A 47 -26.93 -1.49 -27.77
C GLY A 47 -26.76 -2.91 -28.31
N LEU A 48 -26.16 -3.81 -27.53
CA LEU A 48 -26.05 -5.24 -27.87
C LEU A 48 -27.43 -5.91 -28.01
N LEU A 49 -28.34 -5.65 -27.06
CA LEU A 49 -29.69 -6.23 -27.07
C LEU A 49 -30.54 -5.73 -28.24
N ASN A 50 -30.29 -4.51 -28.70
CA ASN A 50 -30.98 -3.90 -29.84
C ASN A 50 -30.34 -4.24 -31.21
N GLY A 51 -29.19 -4.93 -31.22
CA GLY A 51 -28.49 -5.31 -32.45
C GLY A 51 -27.51 -4.26 -33.03
N ASP A 52 -27.29 -3.13 -32.34
CA ASP A 52 -26.48 -2.00 -32.81
C ASP A 52 -24.95 -2.20 -32.64
N GLY A 53 -24.51 -3.40 -32.29
CA GLY A 53 -23.10 -3.73 -32.05
C GLY A 53 -22.57 -3.21 -30.71
N VAL A 54 -21.36 -3.66 -30.36
CA VAL A 54 -20.73 -3.36 -29.07
C VAL A 54 -19.56 -2.39 -29.27
N VAL A 55 -19.64 -1.24 -28.61
CA VAL A 55 -18.49 -0.33 -28.48
C VAL A 55 -17.62 -0.81 -27.32
N LEU A 56 -16.58 -1.59 -27.62
CA LEU A 56 -15.67 -2.17 -26.62
C LEU A 56 -15.03 -1.10 -25.70
N ALA A 57 -14.77 0.10 -26.23
CA ALA A 57 -14.20 1.21 -25.48
C ALA A 57 -15.09 1.67 -24.31
N ALA A 58 -16.40 1.47 -24.38
CA ALA A 58 -17.33 1.85 -23.33
C ALA A 58 -17.23 0.96 -22.07
N PHE A 59 -16.65 -0.24 -22.18
CA PHE A 59 -16.44 -1.14 -21.04
C PHE A 59 -15.21 -0.79 -20.19
N GLY A 60 -14.37 0.16 -20.61
CA GLY A 60 -13.16 0.52 -19.86
C GLY A 60 -13.47 1.03 -18.45
N ALA A 61 -14.39 1.99 -18.32
CA ALA A 61 -14.75 2.55 -17.02
C ALA A 61 -15.45 1.55 -16.08
N PRO A 62 -16.45 0.75 -16.52
CA PRO A 62 -17.01 -0.35 -15.72
C PRO A 62 -15.95 -1.36 -15.24
N LEU A 63 -15.02 -1.75 -16.12
CA LEU A 63 -14.01 -2.75 -15.80
C LEU A 63 -13.00 -2.23 -14.77
N LEU A 64 -12.61 -0.95 -14.88
CA LEU A 64 -11.80 -0.28 -13.86
C LEU A 64 -12.52 -0.23 -12.50
N LEU A 65 -13.82 0.08 -12.48
CA LEU A 65 -14.62 0.08 -11.25
C LEU A 65 -14.67 -1.30 -10.59
N ILE A 66 -14.81 -2.37 -11.37
CA ILE A 66 -14.80 -3.75 -10.86
C ILE A 66 -13.44 -4.09 -10.26
N ILE A 67 -12.35 -3.77 -10.95
CA ILE A 67 -10.99 -3.96 -10.43
C ILE A 67 -10.83 -3.19 -9.11
N TRP A 68 -11.39 -1.98 -9.02
CA TRP A 68 -11.35 -1.18 -7.80
C TRP A 68 -12.16 -1.79 -6.64
N GLY A 69 -13.30 -2.43 -6.95
CA GLY A 69 -14.05 -3.21 -5.97
C GLY A 69 -13.23 -4.32 -5.32
N ILE A 70 -12.37 -5.00 -6.09
CA ILE A 70 -11.47 -6.04 -5.55
C ILE A 70 -10.47 -5.42 -4.56
N PHE A 71 -9.87 -4.28 -4.90
CA PHE A 71 -8.92 -3.61 -3.99
C PHE A 71 -9.59 -3.09 -2.71
N VAL A 72 -10.84 -2.63 -2.78
CA VAL A 72 -11.61 -2.22 -1.59
C VAL A 72 -11.89 -3.40 -0.67
N GLN A 73 -12.22 -4.57 -1.24
CA GLN A 73 -12.38 -5.81 -0.47
C GLN A 73 -11.06 -6.25 0.17
N ASP A 74 -9.97 -6.25 -0.60
CA ASP A 74 -8.64 -6.61 -0.09
C ASP A 74 -8.17 -5.67 1.03
N LEU A 75 -8.59 -4.40 1.02
CA LEU A 75 -8.20 -3.42 2.05
C LEU A 75 -8.87 -3.71 3.40
N ALA A 76 -9.99 -4.41 3.40
CA ALA A 76 -10.77 -4.67 4.60
C ALA A 76 -10.58 -6.06 5.20
N LEU A 77 -10.04 -6.98 4.41
CA LEU A 77 -9.60 -8.28 4.90
C LEU A 77 -8.28 -8.10 5.66
N ASP A 78 -8.24 -8.49 6.94
CA ASP A 78 -7.01 -8.51 7.73
C ASP A 78 -6.19 -9.78 7.44
N ASP A 79 -6.05 -10.11 6.16
CA ASP A 79 -5.26 -11.24 5.68
C ASP A 79 -3.91 -10.77 5.13
N GLY A 80 -2.86 -11.57 5.34
CA GLY A 80 -1.51 -11.26 4.89
C GLY A 80 -1.43 -11.17 3.37
N VAL A 81 -2.17 -12.01 2.64
CA VAL A 81 -2.17 -12.03 1.17
C VAL A 81 -2.86 -10.78 0.63
N ALA A 82 -4.05 -10.44 1.13
CA ALA A 82 -4.80 -9.25 0.72
C ALA A 82 -3.99 -7.96 0.95
N ARG A 83 -3.39 -7.82 2.14
CA ARG A 83 -2.50 -6.69 2.47
C ARG A 83 -1.29 -6.60 1.54
N SER A 84 -0.70 -7.73 1.15
CA SER A 84 0.42 -7.75 0.22
C SER A 84 0.02 -7.25 -1.18
N ARG A 85 -1.16 -7.65 -1.69
CA ARG A 85 -1.67 -7.24 -3.00
C ARG A 85 -1.91 -5.72 -3.07
N VAL A 86 -2.57 -5.17 -2.05
CA VAL A 86 -2.81 -3.72 -1.94
C VAL A 86 -1.50 -2.96 -1.79
N ALA A 87 -0.57 -3.46 -0.97
CA ALA A 87 0.73 -2.83 -0.80
C ALA A 87 1.53 -2.84 -2.10
N SER A 88 1.53 -3.93 -2.85
CA SER A 88 2.20 -4.01 -4.14
C SER A 88 1.61 -3.02 -5.15
N ALA A 89 0.29 -2.97 -5.28
CA ALA A 89 -0.39 -2.07 -6.20
C ALA A 89 -0.09 -0.59 -5.89
N THR A 90 -0.18 -0.20 -4.62
CA THR A 90 0.09 1.18 -4.18
C THR A 90 1.56 1.57 -4.35
N THR A 91 2.47 0.61 -4.27
CA THR A 91 3.92 0.82 -4.47
C THR A 91 4.29 1.07 -5.91
N VAL A 92 3.65 0.36 -6.84
CA VAL A 92 3.85 0.58 -8.28
C VAL A 92 3.13 1.86 -8.73
N ALA A 93 1.97 2.16 -8.16
CA ALA A 93 1.11 3.26 -8.62
C ALA A 93 1.55 4.66 -8.15
N TRP A 94 2.22 4.80 -7.00
CA TRP A 94 2.50 6.13 -6.46
C TRP A 94 3.43 7.00 -7.35
N PRO A 95 4.51 6.49 -7.99
CA PRO A 95 5.35 7.34 -8.82
C PRO A 95 4.64 7.89 -10.07
N PRO A 96 3.94 7.08 -10.89
CA PRO A 96 3.26 7.58 -12.08
C PRO A 96 2.08 8.50 -11.72
N LEU A 97 1.38 8.25 -10.60
CA LEU A 97 0.34 9.16 -10.13
C LEU A 97 0.89 10.53 -9.76
N LEU A 98 2.02 10.59 -9.02
CA LEU A 98 2.66 11.87 -8.73
C LEU A 98 3.13 12.58 -10.00
N CYS A 99 3.66 11.84 -10.97
CA CYS A 99 4.09 12.40 -12.25
C CYS A 99 2.91 12.97 -13.06
N LEU A 100 1.81 12.24 -13.17
CA LEU A 100 0.59 12.69 -13.85
C LEU A 100 0.01 13.93 -13.18
N GLY A 101 -0.03 13.93 -11.85
CA GLY A 101 -0.45 15.08 -11.07
C GLY A 101 0.44 16.30 -11.32
N ALA A 102 1.76 16.12 -11.38
CA ALA A 102 2.71 17.20 -11.66
C ALA A 102 2.56 17.78 -13.08
N LEU A 103 2.36 16.92 -14.09
CA LEU A 103 2.16 17.34 -15.47
C LEU A 103 0.86 18.15 -15.66
N GLY A 104 -0.18 17.85 -14.87
CA GLY A 104 -1.47 18.55 -14.92
C GLY A 104 -1.48 19.93 -14.24
N LEU A 105 -0.41 20.33 -13.54
CA LEU A 105 -0.30 21.64 -12.89
C LEU A 105 0.04 22.73 -13.91
N SER A 106 -0.92 23.08 -14.77
CA SER A 106 -0.82 24.22 -15.69
C SER A 106 -1.96 25.22 -15.44
N GLY A 107 -1.58 26.41 -14.92
CA GLY A 107 -2.51 27.53 -14.68
C GLY A 107 -3.52 27.30 -13.55
N VAL A 108 -4.61 28.09 -13.54
CA VAL A 108 -5.73 27.93 -12.59
C VAL A 108 -6.97 27.54 -13.39
N SER A 109 -7.30 26.26 -13.38
CA SER A 109 -8.42 25.68 -14.13
C SER A 109 -9.02 24.49 -13.37
N ALA A 110 -10.21 24.02 -13.75
CA ALA A 110 -10.80 22.81 -13.17
C ALA A 110 -9.88 21.58 -13.31
N GLN A 111 -9.03 21.56 -14.34
CA GLN A 111 -8.03 20.51 -14.54
C GLN A 111 -7.02 20.49 -13.40
N THR A 112 -6.56 21.66 -12.92
CA THR A 112 -5.59 21.75 -11.82
C THR A 112 -6.12 21.20 -10.50
N ALA A 113 -7.42 21.36 -10.22
CA ALA A 113 -8.06 20.73 -9.06
C ALA A 113 -8.00 19.19 -9.16
N GLY A 114 -8.25 18.64 -10.35
CA GLY A 114 -8.07 17.21 -10.62
C GLY A 114 -6.61 16.76 -10.44
N SER A 115 -5.65 17.56 -10.90
CA SER A 115 -4.22 17.28 -10.75
C SER A 115 -3.78 17.25 -9.29
N VAL A 116 -4.29 18.18 -8.47
CA VAL A 116 -4.03 18.23 -7.02
C VAL A 116 -4.62 17.00 -6.33
N LEU A 117 -5.82 16.56 -6.71
CA LEU A 117 -6.40 15.32 -6.17
C LEU A 117 -5.55 14.10 -6.54
N ILE A 118 -5.08 14.01 -7.79
CA ILE A 118 -4.20 12.92 -8.22
C ILE A 118 -2.87 12.94 -7.42
N LEU A 119 -2.30 14.12 -7.18
CA LEU A 119 -1.12 14.26 -6.32
C LEU A 119 -1.39 13.77 -4.90
N ALA A 120 -2.53 14.15 -4.31
CA ALA A 120 -2.91 13.72 -2.97
C ALA A 120 -3.06 12.19 -2.89
N VAL A 121 -3.67 11.57 -3.91
CA VAL A 121 -3.76 10.10 -4.02
C VAL A 121 -2.37 9.48 -4.16
N GLY A 122 -1.49 10.03 -5.00
CA GLY A 122 -0.11 9.54 -5.13
C GLY A 122 0.66 9.59 -3.81
N VAL A 123 0.53 10.68 -3.05
CA VAL A 123 1.12 10.79 -1.70
C VAL A 123 0.52 9.76 -0.74
N ALA A 124 -0.80 9.57 -0.75
CA ALA A 124 -1.46 8.58 0.10
C ALA A 124 -1.00 7.14 -0.23
N CYS A 125 -0.87 6.80 -1.52
CA CYS A 125 -0.33 5.52 -1.97
C CYS A 125 1.11 5.30 -1.48
N ARG A 126 1.96 6.32 -1.55
CA ARG A 126 3.33 6.25 -1.00
C ARG A 126 3.29 5.99 0.51
N GLN A 127 2.49 6.73 1.26
CA GLN A 127 2.38 6.53 2.71
C GLN A 127 1.90 5.12 3.07
N LEU A 128 0.88 4.62 2.36
CA LEU A 128 0.34 3.29 2.57
C LEU A 128 1.39 2.20 2.26
N SER A 129 2.12 2.34 1.14
CA SER A 129 3.25 1.45 0.79
C SER A 129 4.29 1.38 1.91
N HIS A 130 4.75 2.53 2.41
CA HIS A 130 5.76 2.57 3.48
C HIS A 130 5.25 2.10 4.83
N ARG A 131 3.94 2.17 5.11
CA ARG A 131 3.35 1.67 6.36
C ARG A 131 3.17 0.15 6.33
N THR A 132 2.71 -0.39 5.19
CA THR A 132 2.37 -1.82 5.08
C THR A 132 3.59 -2.68 4.81
N MET A 133 4.52 -2.26 3.95
CA MET A 133 5.74 -3.01 3.64
C MET A 133 6.90 -2.57 4.53
N ARG A 134 6.91 -3.07 5.77
CA ARG A 134 7.99 -2.90 6.75
C ARG A 134 8.50 -4.26 7.24
N GLY A 135 9.69 -4.26 7.82
CA GLY A 135 10.24 -5.43 8.51
C GLY A 135 11.38 -6.10 7.75
N HIS A 136 11.14 -7.32 7.25
CA HIS A 136 12.21 -8.16 6.72
C HIS A 136 12.86 -7.58 5.45
N PHE A 137 14.16 -7.85 5.28
CA PHE A 137 14.96 -7.38 4.14
C PHE A 137 14.34 -7.72 2.77
N GLY A 138 13.79 -8.94 2.64
CA GLY A 138 13.07 -9.36 1.43
C GLY A 138 11.90 -8.44 1.07
N VAL A 139 11.16 -7.95 2.06
CA VAL A 139 10.02 -7.04 1.86
C VAL A 139 10.49 -5.66 1.40
N LEU A 140 11.60 -5.17 1.94
CA LEU A 140 12.20 -3.89 1.54
C LEU A 140 12.74 -3.93 0.11
N ARG A 141 13.40 -5.02 -0.29
CA ARG A 141 13.87 -5.22 -1.67
C ARG A 141 12.70 -5.38 -2.63
N TYR A 142 11.67 -6.12 -2.24
CA TYR A 142 10.46 -6.26 -3.04
C TYR A 142 9.79 -4.90 -3.27
N ARG A 143 9.65 -4.07 -2.22
CA ARG A 143 9.19 -2.68 -2.35
C ARG A 143 10.07 -1.86 -3.28
N ALA A 144 11.40 -1.97 -3.16
CA ALA A 144 12.33 -1.25 -4.03
C ALA A 144 12.18 -1.66 -5.49
N ILE A 145 12.02 -2.96 -5.81
CA ILE A 145 11.78 -3.44 -7.17
C ILE A 145 10.48 -2.86 -7.74
N LEU A 146 9.39 -2.93 -6.97
CA LEU A 146 8.08 -2.40 -7.40
C LEU A 146 8.09 -0.89 -7.58
N THR A 147 8.75 -0.16 -6.67
CA THR A 147 8.93 1.29 -6.77
C THR A 147 9.78 1.63 -7.99
N GLY A 148 10.80 0.82 -8.28
CA GLY A 148 11.60 0.91 -9.49
C GLY A 148 10.75 0.79 -10.75
N ILE A 149 9.88 -0.22 -10.84
CA ILE A 149 8.93 -0.38 -11.96
C ILE A 149 8.05 0.86 -12.09
N GLY A 150 7.43 1.32 -11.00
CA GLY A 150 6.61 2.53 -11.00
C GLY A 150 7.38 3.78 -11.42
N SER A 151 8.62 3.93 -10.97
CA SER A 151 9.49 5.06 -11.32
C SER A 151 9.86 5.08 -12.79
N LEU A 152 10.12 3.92 -13.39
CA LEU A 152 10.35 3.79 -14.83
C LEU A 152 9.11 4.16 -15.63
N SER A 153 7.91 3.75 -15.17
CA SER A 153 6.65 4.18 -15.77
C SER A 153 6.45 5.70 -15.65
N ALA A 154 6.80 6.30 -14.52
CA ALA A 154 6.75 7.75 -14.34
C ALA A 154 7.71 8.48 -15.30
N VAL A 155 8.94 7.97 -15.48
CA VAL A 155 9.91 8.52 -16.45
C VAL A 155 9.36 8.43 -17.88
N ALA A 156 8.77 7.29 -18.25
CA ALA A 156 8.15 7.12 -19.56
C ALA A 156 7.01 8.14 -19.77
N LEU A 157 6.16 8.35 -18.76
CA LEU A 157 5.10 9.36 -18.81
C LEU A 157 5.65 10.78 -18.93
N ALA A 158 6.64 11.14 -18.11
CA ALA A 158 7.29 12.45 -18.18
C ALA A 158 7.93 12.69 -19.56
N SER A 159 8.56 11.68 -20.16
CA SER A 159 9.20 11.79 -21.47
C SER A 159 8.22 11.95 -22.64
N THR A 160 7.02 11.41 -22.50
CA THR A 160 6.01 11.39 -23.59
C THR A 160 5.04 12.56 -23.52
N GLN A 161 4.77 13.08 -22.32
CA GLN A 161 3.72 14.06 -22.06
C GLN A 161 4.25 15.43 -21.60
N SER A 162 5.56 15.60 -21.42
CA SER A 162 6.10 16.91 -21.05
C SER A 162 6.28 17.79 -22.28
N ASP A 163 5.80 19.03 -22.21
CA ASP A 163 6.02 20.08 -23.23
C ASP A 163 7.46 20.66 -23.16
N GLY A 164 8.42 19.88 -22.67
CA GLY A 164 9.82 20.25 -22.47
C GLY A 164 10.16 20.81 -21.09
N LEU A 165 11.47 20.87 -20.80
CA LEU A 165 12.05 21.30 -19.52
C LEU A 165 11.86 22.79 -19.21
N GLY A 166 11.43 23.59 -20.19
CA GLY A 166 11.18 25.02 -20.02
C GLY A 166 9.84 25.35 -19.34
N THR A 167 8.95 24.36 -19.20
CA THR A 167 7.65 24.53 -18.54
C THR A 167 7.72 24.17 -17.07
N THR A 168 6.96 24.87 -16.23
CA THR A 168 6.90 24.59 -14.78
C THR A 168 6.39 23.18 -14.48
N SER A 169 5.40 22.71 -15.24
CA SER A 169 4.85 21.34 -15.13
C SER A 169 5.85 20.26 -15.56
N GLY A 170 6.59 20.49 -16.66
CA GLY A 170 7.65 19.59 -17.12
C GLY A 170 8.79 19.48 -16.12
N LEU A 171 9.24 20.61 -15.55
CA LEU A 171 10.27 20.61 -14.51
C LEU A 171 9.81 19.87 -13.24
N LEU A 172 8.57 20.10 -12.79
CA LEU A 172 8.00 19.39 -11.63
C LEU A 172 7.91 17.88 -11.87
N ALA A 173 7.51 17.44 -13.07
CA ALA A 173 7.47 16.02 -13.42
C ALA A 173 8.86 15.38 -13.34
N VAL A 174 9.90 16.07 -13.84
CA VAL A 174 11.29 15.59 -13.74
C VAL A 174 11.75 15.51 -12.29
N VAL A 175 11.42 16.51 -11.46
CA VAL A 175 11.73 16.48 -10.01
C VAL A 175 11.07 15.28 -9.35
N VAL A 176 9.80 14.98 -9.68
CA VAL A 176 9.11 13.79 -9.17
C VAL A 176 9.81 12.50 -9.59
N CYS A 177 10.23 12.38 -10.86
CA CYS A 177 10.97 11.22 -11.34
C CYS A 177 12.30 11.04 -10.59
N VAL A 178 13.07 12.11 -10.40
CA VAL A 178 14.33 12.07 -9.64
C VAL A 178 14.09 11.66 -8.19
N LEU A 179 13.05 12.19 -7.54
CA LEU A 179 12.68 11.79 -6.18
C LEU A 179 12.26 10.32 -6.11
N ALA A 180 11.51 9.82 -7.10
CA ALA A 180 11.09 8.42 -7.14
C ALA A 180 12.26 7.44 -7.37
N LEU A 181 13.20 7.81 -8.25
CA LEU A 181 14.44 7.04 -8.44
C LEU A 181 15.34 7.10 -7.20
N GLY A 182 15.43 8.27 -6.56
CA GLY A 182 16.14 8.44 -5.30
C GLY A 182 15.56 7.59 -4.18
N ASP A 183 14.23 7.54 -4.05
CA ASP A 183 13.51 6.68 -3.09
C ASP A 183 13.77 5.19 -3.38
N THR A 184 13.78 4.80 -4.66
CA THR A 184 14.13 3.43 -5.09
C THR A 184 15.56 3.06 -4.69
N MET A 185 16.53 3.92 -4.99
CA MET A 185 17.94 3.70 -4.62
C MET A 185 18.12 3.67 -3.09
N HIS A 186 17.46 4.57 -2.38
CA HIS A 186 17.48 4.59 -0.92
C HIS A 186 16.90 3.29 -0.34
N SER A 187 15.71 2.87 -0.78
CA SER A 187 15.07 1.64 -0.30
C SER A 187 15.81 0.37 -0.73
N TRP A 188 16.61 0.42 -1.81
CA TRP A 188 17.48 -0.69 -2.23
C TRP A 188 18.74 -0.78 -1.36
N THR A 189 19.33 0.36 -0.99
CA THR A 189 20.60 0.45 -0.24
C THR A 189 20.42 0.35 1.28
N VAL A 190 19.35 0.91 1.83
CA VAL A 190 19.02 0.82 3.25
C VAL A 190 18.41 -0.55 3.54
N GLY A 191 19.29 -1.54 3.64
CA GLY A 191 18.92 -2.94 3.75
C GLY A 191 18.37 -3.38 5.11
N ASP A 192 18.26 -2.52 6.13
CA ASP A 192 17.72 -2.92 7.43
C ASP A 192 17.38 -1.71 8.32
N ASP A 193 16.13 -1.24 8.26
CA ASP A 193 15.61 -0.22 9.20
C ASP A 193 15.71 -0.68 10.66
N GLN A 194 15.77 -1.99 10.90
CA GLN A 194 15.87 -2.59 12.23
C GLN A 194 17.32 -2.90 12.64
N LYS A 195 18.33 -2.52 11.85
CA LYS A 195 19.74 -2.81 12.16
C LYS A 195 20.15 -2.24 13.52
N ALA A 196 19.69 -1.03 13.81
CA ALA A 196 19.93 -0.37 15.08
C ALA A 196 19.28 -1.12 16.24
N GLU A 197 18.02 -1.54 16.07
CA GLU A 197 17.27 -2.28 17.09
C GLU A 197 17.81 -3.70 17.30
N ARG A 198 18.17 -4.42 16.23
CA ARG A 198 18.88 -5.71 16.32
C ARG A 198 20.21 -5.57 17.06
N LYS A 199 20.97 -4.51 16.80
CA LYS A 199 22.24 -4.26 17.49
C LYS A 199 22.04 -3.92 18.98
N ARG A 200 20.98 -3.18 19.32
CA ARG A 200 20.60 -2.90 20.72
C ARG A 200 20.14 -4.15 21.45
N PHE A 201 19.29 -4.96 20.81
CA PHE A 201 18.83 -6.24 21.35
C PHE A 201 20.00 -7.19 21.58
N LYS A 202 20.87 -7.37 20.57
CA LYS A 202 22.07 -8.21 20.70
C LYS A 202 22.96 -7.78 21.86
N LYS A 203 23.25 -6.47 22.00
CA LYS A 203 24.03 -5.97 23.14
C LYS A 203 23.39 -6.29 24.50
N ARG A 204 22.07 -6.17 24.61
CA ARG A 204 21.34 -6.50 25.85
C ARG A 204 21.37 -8.01 26.12
N LEU A 205 21.23 -8.82 25.08
CA LEU A 205 21.32 -10.27 25.16
C LEU A 205 22.71 -10.70 25.63
N ASP A 206 23.78 -10.21 24.98
CA ASP A 206 25.17 -10.52 25.35
C ASP A 206 25.45 -10.15 26.82
N LEU A 207 24.93 -9.00 27.29
CA LEU A 207 25.11 -8.55 28.68
C LEU A 207 24.36 -9.44 29.68
N LEU A 208 23.15 -9.88 29.34
CA LEU A 208 22.38 -10.81 30.16
C LEU A 208 23.04 -12.20 30.18
N GLU A 209 23.59 -12.65 29.05
CA GLU A 209 24.31 -13.93 28.96
C GLU A 209 25.56 -13.92 29.84
N VAL A 210 26.35 -12.84 29.83
CA VAL A 210 27.51 -12.69 30.73
C VAL A 210 27.09 -12.73 32.20
N ARG A 211 26.03 -12.00 32.59
CA ARG A 211 25.51 -12.05 33.96
C ARG A 211 25.03 -13.44 34.36
N LEU A 212 24.42 -14.18 33.42
CA LEU A 212 23.96 -15.54 33.66
C LEU A 212 25.14 -16.48 33.90
N LEU A 213 26.23 -16.32 33.14
CA LEU A 213 27.48 -17.06 33.33
C LEU A 213 28.15 -16.74 34.68
N GLU A 214 28.17 -15.47 35.10
CA GLU A 214 28.68 -15.06 36.42
C GLU A 214 27.87 -15.67 37.56
N LEU A 215 26.53 -15.63 37.46
CA LEU A 215 25.64 -16.24 38.46
C LEU A 215 25.82 -17.76 38.53
N LYS A 216 26.02 -18.43 37.39
CA LYS A 216 26.36 -19.87 37.37
C LYS A 216 27.73 -20.15 38.00
N ALA A 217 28.75 -19.32 37.75
CA ALA A 217 30.08 -19.47 38.32
C ALA A 217 30.09 -19.28 39.86
N GLN A 218 29.21 -18.44 40.38
CA GLN A 218 29.03 -18.20 41.83
C GLN A 218 28.19 -19.29 42.54
N GLY A 219 27.79 -20.34 41.83
CA GLY A 219 27.03 -21.46 42.40
C GLY A 219 25.54 -21.18 42.59
N ALA A 220 25.00 -20.08 42.04
CA ALA A 220 23.57 -19.84 42.05
C ALA A 220 22.87 -20.84 41.13
N ALA A 221 21.84 -21.52 41.63
CA ALA A 221 21.00 -22.42 40.85
C ALA A 221 20.15 -21.60 39.86
N VAL A 222 20.78 -21.19 38.75
CA VAL A 222 20.06 -20.60 37.62
C VAL A 222 19.34 -21.72 36.90
N ALA A 223 18.13 -22.03 37.36
CA ALA A 223 17.21 -22.87 36.63
C ALA A 223 16.93 -22.18 35.29
N GLN A 224 17.45 -22.79 34.23
CA GLN A 224 17.14 -22.41 32.86
C GLN A 224 15.62 -22.53 32.72
N ALA A 225 14.93 -21.42 32.46
CA ALA A 225 13.50 -21.45 32.14
C ALA A 225 13.37 -22.24 30.83
N ALA A 226 13.14 -23.55 30.95
CA ALA A 226 12.82 -24.41 29.84
C ALA A 226 11.51 -23.92 29.25
N SER A 227 11.61 -23.32 28.06
CA SER A 227 10.57 -23.14 27.03
C SER A 227 9.15 -22.81 27.51
N LEU A 228 8.74 -21.56 27.30
CA LEU A 228 7.37 -21.19 26.94
C LEU A 228 7.43 -20.27 25.72
#